data_AF-A0A819M7A5-F1
#
_entry.id   AF-A0A819M7A5-F1
#
_cell.length_a   1.000
_cell.length_b   1.000
_cell.length_c   1.000
_cell.angle_alpha   90.00
_cell.angle_beta   90.00
_cell.angle_gamma   90.00
#
_symmetry.space_group_name_H-M   'P 1'
#
loop_
_entity.id
_entity.type
_entity.pdbx_description
1 polymer ?
#
loop_
_entity_poly.entity_id
_entity_poly.type
_entity_poly.pdbx_seq_one_letter_code
_entity_poly.pdbx_strand_id
1 'polypeptide(L)'
;MDPKRVLSICFGILILWILVVLNLFPINLPTFLYRIILIIPFIGIILFGFYSLFYLIYKVLNLKDCPQAQIELQREIERIKHDSRYQSLFRATTSTIR
;
A
#
# COMPACT_ATOMS: atom_id res chain seq x y z
N MET A 1 -9.64 0.99 -4.59
CA MET A 1 -9.32 -0.38 -5.06
C MET A 1 -9.87 -1.33 -4.02
N ASP A 2 -10.88 -2.13 -4.36
CA ASP A 2 -11.58 -2.94 -3.35
C ASP A 2 -10.63 -4.00 -2.79
N PRO A 3 -10.45 -4.10 -1.46
CA PRO A 3 -9.45 -4.95 -0.85
C PRO A 3 -9.62 -6.43 -1.22
N LYS A 4 -10.87 -6.86 -1.46
CA LYS A 4 -11.22 -8.22 -1.89
C LYS A 4 -10.71 -8.54 -3.31
N ARG A 5 -10.71 -7.56 -4.22
CA ARG A 5 -10.26 -7.73 -5.61
C ARG A 5 -8.73 -7.85 -5.69
N VAL A 6 -8.02 -7.08 -4.87
CA VAL A 6 -6.55 -7.14 -4.79
C VAL A 6 -6.10 -8.52 -4.28
N LEU A 7 -6.74 -9.01 -3.23
CA LEU A 7 -6.44 -10.32 -2.65
C LEU A 7 -6.63 -11.44 -3.70
N SER A 8 -7.72 -11.38 -4.45
CA SER A 8 -8.02 -12.36 -5.51
C SER A 8 -6.95 -12.36 -6.62
N ILE A 9 -6.51 -11.19 -7.07
CA ILE A 9 -5.49 -11.06 -8.13
C ILE A 9 -4.12 -11.56 -7.64
N CYS A 10 -3.70 -11.20 -6.42
CA CYS A 10 -2.43 -11.65 -5.85
C CYS A 10 -2.38 -13.18 -5.71
N PHE A 11 -3.50 -13.78 -5.27
CA PHE A 11 -3.61 -15.22 -5.12
C PHE A 11 -3.53 -15.94 -6.48
N GLY A 12 -4.19 -15.40 -7.51
CA GLY A 12 -4.09 -15.93 -8.88
C GLY A 12 -2.68 -15.89 -9.46
N ILE A 13 -1.95 -14.79 -9.24
CA ILE A 13 -0.54 -14.65 -9.66
C ILE A 13 0.36 -15.67 -8.94
N LEU A 14 0.15 -15.88 -7.64
CA LEU A 14 0.94 -16.83 -6.84
C LEU A 14 0.70 -18.28 -7.29
N ILE A 15 -0.55 -18.63 -7.56
CA ILE A 15 -0.92 -19.94 -8.10
C ILE A 15 -0.24 -20.16 -9.46
N LEU A 16 -0.33 -19.18 -10.36
CA LEU A 16 0.31 -19.26 -11.68
C LEU A 16 1.81 -19.48 -11.57
N TRP A 17 2.49 -18.77 -10.66
CA TRP A 17 3.93 -18.93 -10.42
C TRP A 17 4.26 -20.33 -9.87
N ILE A 18 3.48 -20.83 -8.91
CA ILE A 18 3.63 -22.20 -8.36
C ILE A 18 3.49 -23.26 -9.46
N LEU A 19 2.52 -23.10 -10.37
CA LEU A 19 2.34 -24.01 -11.51
C LEU A 19 3.58 -24.06 -12.42
N VAL A 20 4.20 -22.92 -12.68
CA VAL A 20 5.43 -22.83 -13.49
C VAL A 20 6.62 -23.49 -12.77
N VAL A 21 6.76 -23.28 -11.45
CA VAL A 21 7.84 -23.87 -10.64
C VAL A 21 7.73 -25.40 -10.54
N LEU A 22 6.50 -25.93 -10.46
CA LEU A 22 6.24 -27.37 -10.40
C LEU A 22 6.56 -28.12 -11.71
N ASN A 23 7.03 -27.42 -12.75
CA ASN A 23 7.45 -28.02 -14.02
C ASN A 23 6.33 -28.86 -14.66
N LEU A 24 5.06 -28.45 -14.45
CA LEU A 24 3.88 -29.14 -14.99
C LEU A 24 3.86 -29.16 -16.53
N PHE A 25 4.62 -28.27 -17.16
CA PHE A 25 4.91 -28.34 -18.59
C PHE A 25 6.29 -28.94 -18.81
N PRO A 26 6.44 -29.98 -19.64
CA PRO A 26 7.73 -30.56 -20.01
C PRO A 26 8.45 -29.64 -21.03
N ILE A 27 8.83 -28.45 -20.59
CA ILE A 27 9.57 -27.50 -21.41
C ILE A 27 11.05 -27.70 -21.07
N ASN A 28 11.88 -28.01 -22.07
CA ASN A 28 13.34 -28.05 -21.93
C ASN A 28 13.89 -26.63 -21.71
N LEU A 29 13.69 -26.07 -20.51
CA LEU A 29 14.32 -24.82 -20.13
C LEU A 29 15.75 -25.09 -19.68
N PRO A 30 16.73 -24.27 -20.13
CA PRO A 30 18.07 -24.32 -19.56
C PRO A 30 18.00 -24.03 -18.06
N THR A 31 18.82 -24.75 -17.28
CA THR A 31 18.86 -24.68 -15.80
C THR A 31 19.03 -23.25 -15.26
N PHE A 32 19.65 -22.37 -16.03
CA PHE A 32 19.77 -20.95 -15.70
C PHE A 32 18.42 -20.22 -15.60
N LEU A 33 17.49 -20.45 -16.53
CA LEU A 33 16.18 -19.80 -16.52
C LEU A 33 15.33 -20.28 -15.33
N TYR A 34 15.40 -21.57 -14.98
CA TYR A 34 14.68 -22.11 -13.82
C TYR A 34 15.09 -21.41 -12.52
N ARG A 35 16.39 -21.15 -12.35
CA ARG A 35 16.92 -20.43 -11.19
C ARG A 35 16.41 -18.98 -11.14
N ILE A 36 16.31 -18.30 -12.29
CA ILE A 36 15.76 -16.93 -12.36
C ILE A 36 14.28 -16.93 -11.98
N ILE A 37 13.48 -17.83 -12.54
CA ILE A 37 12.03 -17.94 -12.28
C ILE A 37 11.76 -18.11 -10.78
N LEU A 38 12.61 -18.87 -10.08
CA LEU A 38 12.48 -19.10 -8.65
C LEU A 38 12.71 -17.81 -7.82
N ILE A 39 13.51 -16.88 -8.34
CA ILE A 39 13.89 -15.62 -7.65
C ILE A 39 12.96 -14.45 -8.01
N ILE A 40 12.18 -14.55 -9.11
CA ILE A 40 11.19 -13.53 -9.52
C ILE A 40 10.31 -13.00 -8.38
N PRO A 41 9.66 -13.82 -7.53
CA PRO A 41 8.79 -13.30 -6.49
C PRO A 41 9.55 -12.47 -5.45
N PHE A 42 10.79 -12.84 -5.13
CA PHE A 42 11.63 -12.07 -4.22
C PHE A 42 11.99 -10.70 -4.80
N ILE A 43 12.38 -10.66 -6.08
CA ILE A 43 12.66 -9.40 -6.79
C ILE A 43 11.41 -8.52 -6.81
N GLY A 44 10.23 -9.10 -7.06
CA GLY A 44 8.95 -8.39 -7.03
C GLY A 44 8.63 -7.77 -5.67
N ILE A 45 8.85 -8.49 -4.58
CA ILE A 45 8.65 -7.98 -3.21
C ILE A 45 9.60 -6.83 -2.90
N ILE A 46 10.88 -6.97 -3.26
CA ILE A 46 11.89 -5.93 -3.05
C ILE A 46 11.52 -4.66 -3.81
N LEU A 47 11.23 -4.77 -5.11
CA LEU A 47 10.80 -3.64 -5.94
C LEU A 47 9.55 -2.98 -5.40
N PHE A 48 8.54 -3.77 -5.01
CA PHE A 48 7.31 -3.26 -4.42
C PHE A 48 7.57 -2.51 -3.10
N GLY A 49 8.45 -3.05 -2.24
CA GLY A 49 8.85 -2.40 -1.00
C GLY A 49 9.52 -1.05 -1.24
N PHE A 50 10.49 -1.00 -2.15
CA PHE A 50 11.16 0.24 -2.53
C PHE A 50 10.21 1.24 -3.19
N TYR A 51 9.33 0.79 -4.09
CA TYR A 51 8.33 1.63 -4.74
C TYR A 51 7.38 2.25 -3.72
N SER A 52 6.87 1.45 -2.78
CA SER A 52 5.99 1.92 -1.70
C SER A 52 6.69 2.96 -0.84
N LEU A 53 7.95 2.71 -0.44
CA LEU A 53 8.71 3.65 0.38
C LEU A 53 8.97 4.97 -0.36
N PHE A 54 9.41 4.90 -1.62
CA PHE A 54 9.65 6.08 -2.44
C PHE A 54 8.37 6.88 -2.67
N TYR A 55 7.26 6.21 -2.97
CA TYR A 55 5.96 6.84 -3.15
C TYR A 55 5.48 7.54 -1.88
N LEU A 56 5.63 6.90 -0.70
CA LEU A 56 5.30 7.52 0.58
C LEU A 56 6.16 8.76 0.85
N ILE A 57 7.48 8.66 0.63
CA ILE A 57 8.40 9.79 0.78
C ILE A 57 8.01 10.92 -0.18
N TYR A 58 7.81 10.62 -1.46
CA TYR A 58 7.40 11.59 -2.47
C TYR A 58 6.10 12.29 -2.09
N LYS A 59 5.12 11.53 -1.58
CA LYS A 59 3.85 12.09 -1.12
C LYS A 59 4.04 13.00 0.09
N VAL A 60 4.79 12.57 1.10
CA VAL A 60 5.08 13.37 2.30
C VAL A 60 5.81 14.66 1.96
N LEU A 61 6.77 14.62 1.03
CA LEU A 61 7.47 15.80 0.55
C LEU A 61 6.53 16.75 -0.20
N ASN A 62 5.70 16.23 -1.12
CA ASN A 62 4.75 17.07 -1.87
C ASN A 62 3.64 17.68 -1.03
N LEU A 63 3.28 17.09 0.12
CA LEU A 63 2.36 17.75 1.05
C LEU A 63 2.93 19.10 1.52
N LYS A 64 4.26 19.20 1.70
CA LYS A 64 4.93 20.43 2.14
C LYS A 64 4.86 21.55 1.10
N ASP A 65 4.88 21.18 -0.18
CA ASP A 65 5.00 22.12 -1.30
C ASP A 65 3.66 22.66 -1.82
N CYS A 66 2.52 22.22 -1.26
CA CYS A 66 1.22 22.85 -1.48
C CYS A 66 0.79 23.65 -0.23
N PRO A 67 1.27 24.89 -0.07
CA PRO A 67 0.95 25.71 1.09
C PRO A 67 -0.56 25.97 1.21
N GLN A 68 -1.29 26.06 0.09
CA GLN A 68 -2.74 26.32 0.11
C GLN A 68 -3.55 25.17 0.75
N ALA A 69 -3.26 23.91 0.40
CA ALA A 69 -4.00 22.76 0.95
C ALA A 69 -3.66 22.48 2.43
N GLN A 70 -2.40 22.70 2.85
CA GLN A 70 -2.04 22.61 4.26
C GLN A 70 -2.66 23.73 5.09
N ILE A 71 -2.66 24.98 4.60
CA ILE A 71 -3.21 26.12 5.33
C ILE A 71 -4.73 25.98 5.51
N GLU A 72 -5.44 25.44 4.52
CA GLU A 72 -6.89 25.22 4.62
C GLU A 72 -7.23 24.08 5.60
N LEU A 73 -6.49 22.97 5.54
CA LEU A 73 -6.64 21.87 6.50
C LEU A 73 -6.21 22.26 7.93
N GLN A 74 -5.13 23.04 8.08
CA GLN A 74 -4.70 23.55 9.39
C GLN A 74 -5.68 24.57 9.96
N ARG A 75 -6.26 25.45 9.13
CA ARG A 75 -7.37 26.31 9.56
C ARG A 75 -8.59 25.51 10.02
N GLU A 76 -8.90 24.40 9.36
CA GLU A 76 -9.97 23.50 9.79
C GLU A 76 -9.67 22.89 11.17
N ILE A 77 -8.42 22.43 11.39
CA ILE A 77 -7.96 21.89 12.68
C ILE A 77 -8.02 22.97 13.79
N GLU A 78 -7.60 24.19 13.49
CA GLU A 78 -7.55 25.29 14.43
C GLU A 78 -8.95 25.80 14.80
N ARG A 79 -9.87 25.83 13.82
CA ARG A 79 -11.31 26.07 14.05
C ARG A 79 -11.92 24.99 14.95
N ILE A 80 -11.65 23.71 14.70
CA ILE A 80 -12.11 22.60 15.55
C ILE A 80 -11.51 22.69 16.97
N LYS A 81 -10.26 23.16 17.10
CA LYS A 81 -9.59 23.30 18.40
C LYS A 81 -10.14 24.46 19.23
N HIS A 82 -10.56 25.55 18.58
CA HIS A 82 -11.21 26.68 19.24
C HIS A 82 -12.69 26.44 19.52
N ASP A 83 -13.33 25.51 18.81
CA ASP A 83 -14.71 25.12 19.07
C ASP A 83 -14.80 24.03 20.15
N SER A 84 -15.04 24.48 21.38
CA SER A 84 -15.21 23.63 22.56
C SER A 84 -16.40 22.65 22.45
N ARG A 85 -17.39 22.93 21.59
CA ARG A 85 -18.54 22.04 21.34
C ARG A 85 -18.15 20.86 20.46
N TYR A 86 -17.33 21.06 19.43
CA TYR A 86 -16.84 19.94 18.63
C TYR A 86 -15.89 19.04 19.42
N GLN A 87 -15.07 19.62 20.30
CA GLN A 87 -14.19 18.85 21.17
C GLN A 87 -14.96 17.93 22.14
N SER A 88 -16.11 18.37 22.68
CA SER A 88 -16.94 17.54 23.56
C SER A 88 -17.66 16.43 22.78
N LEU A 89 -18.13 16.71 21.56
CA LEU A 89 -18.69 15.71 20.66
C LEU A 89 -17.65 14.65 20.25
N PHE A 90 -16.43 15.06 19.93
CA PHE A 90 -15.36 14.13 19.56
C PHE A 90 -14.96 13.22 20.73
N ARG A 91 -14.93 13.76 21.96
CA ARG A 91 -14.70 12.96 23.18
C ARG A 91 -15.83 11.96 23.45
N ALA A 92 -17.09 12.38 23.28
CA ALA A 92 -18.26 11.50 23.42
C ALA A 92 -18.25 10.36 22.40
N THR A 93 -17.87 10.65 21.15
CA THR A 93 -17.78 9.64 20.09
C THR A 93 -16.63 8.65 20.35
N THR A 94 -15.51 9.12 20.92
CA THR A 94 -14.36 8.26 21.28
C THR A 94 -14.69 7.30 22.43
N SER A 95 -15.61 7.66 23.33
CA SER A 95 -16.09 6.75 24.40
C SER A 95 -17.08 5.68 23.93
N THR A 96 -17.71 5.84 22.76
CA THR A 96 -18.66 4.86 22.20
C THR A 96 -17.99 3.80 21.31
N ILE A 97 -16.74 4.03 20.90
CA ILE A 97 -15.96 3.13 20.02
C ILE A 97 -15.03 2.20 20.81
N ARG A 98 -14.91 2.39 22.13
CA ARG A 98 -14.29 1.43 23.06
C ARG A 98 -15.37 0.54 23.68
#